data_AF-T0YI14-F1
#
_entry.id   AF-T0YI14-F1
#
_cell.length_a   1.000
_cell.length_b   1.000
_cell.length_c   1.000
_cell.angle_alpha   90.00
_cell.angle_beta   90.00
_cell.angle_gamma   90.00
#
_symmetry.space_group_name_H-M   'P 1'
#
loop_
_entity.id
_entity.type
_entity.pdbx_description
1 polymer ?
#
loop_
_entity_poly.entity_id
_entity_poly.type
_entity_poly.pdbx_seq_one_letter_code
_entity_poly.pdbx_strand_id
1 'polypeptide(L)' 'LPFFMVPRFLEFVDEIPKTANQKSQRYLLRERRGGVQHDREALGIGTRRP' A
#
# COMPACT_ATOMS: atom_id res chain seq x y z
N LEU A 1 -11.31 10.82 2.56
CA LEU A 1 -10.44 10.86 1.36
C LEU A 1 -11.31 10.85 0.11
N PRO A 2 -11.01 11.66 -0.91
CA PRO A 2 -11.65 11.55 -2.21
C PRO A 2 -11.56 10.12 -2.77
N PHE A 3 -12.57 9.68 -3.51
CA PHE A 3 -12.67 8.30 -4.01
C PHE A 3 -11.45 7.86 -4.85
N PHE A 4 -10.83 8.80 -5.56
CA PHE A 4 -9.66 8.57 -6.41
C PHE A 4 -8.34 8.45 -5.61
N MET A 5 -8.32 8.84 -4.33
CA MET A 5 -7.15 8.69 -3.46
C MET A 5 -7.13 7.35 -2.72
N VAL A 6 -8.20 6.56 -2.80
CA VAL A 6 -8.28 5.25 -2.14
C VAL A 6 -7.53 4.22 -3.01
N PRO A 7 -6.45 3.60 -2.50
CA PRO A 7 -5.71 2.59 -3.25
C PRO A 7 -6.59 1.40 -3.64
N ARG A 8 -6.27 0.79 -4.78
CA ARG A 8 -6.88 -0.49 -5.18
C ARG A 8 -6.21 -1.66 -4.47
N PHE A 9 -4.89 -1.63 -4.37
CA PHE A 9 -4.09 -2.70 -3.76
C PHE A 9 -3.41 -2.21 -2.49
N LEU A 10 -3.38 -3.07 -1.49
CA LEU A 10 -2.62 -2.88 -0.26
C LEU A 10 -1.78 -4.11 0.04
N GLU A 11 -0.62 -3.90 0.62
CA GLU A 11 0.26 -4.95 1.10
C GLU A 11 0.64 -4.63 2.55
N PHE A 12 0.51 -5.62 3.43
CA PHE A 12 0.97 -5.51 4.81
C PHE A 12 2.41 -5.99 4.91
N VAL A 13 3.21 -5.25 5.68
CA VAL A 13 4.63 -5.53 5.91
C VAL A 13 4.89 -5.45 7.39
N ASP A 14 5.71 -6.37 7.92
CA ASP A 14 6.03 -6.40 9.34
C ASP A 14 6.84 -5.18 9.76
N GLU A 15 7.71 -4.69 8.86
CA GLU A 15 8.55 -3.52 9.10
C GLU A 15 8.68 -2.62 7.87
N ILE A 16 8.82 -1.32 8.13
CA ILE A 16 9.15 -0.33 7.10
C ILE A 16 10.67 -0.12 7.15
N PRO A 17 11.42 -0.35 6.06
CA PRO A 17 12.86 -0.14 6.06
C PRO A 17 13.17 1.33 6.33
N LYS A 18 14.01 1.59 7.34
CA LYS A 18 14.39 2.94 7.77
C LYS A 18 15.86 3.21 7.51
N THR A 19 16.22 4.47 7.32
CA THR A 19 17.61 4.93 7.39
C THR A 19 18.06 5.01 8.86
N ALA A 20 19.36 5.22 9.09
CA ALA A 20 19.89 5.47 10.42
C ALA A 20 19.18 6.63 11.15
N ASN A 21 18.69 7.62 10.40
CA ASN A 21 17.94 8.76 10.93
C ASN A 21 16.41 8.56 10.81
N GLN A 22 15.94 7.31 10.85
CA GLN A 22 14.52 6.91 10.92
C GLN A 22 13.62 7.32 9.73
N LYS A 23 14.19 7.77 8.61
CA LYS A 23 13.42 8.07 7.40
C LYS A 23 13.06 6.78 6.67
N SER A 24 11.85 6.71 6.12
CA SER A 24 11.42 5.57 5.30
C SER A 24 12.22 5.48 4.00
N GLN A 25 12.75 4.30 3.68
CA GLN A 25 13.46 4.01 2.43
C GLN A 25 12.46 3.54 1.35
N ARG A 26 11.81 4.50 0.69
CA ARG A 26 10.69 4.22 -0.24
C ARG A 26 11.09 3.41 -1.48
N TYR A 27 12.35 3.49 -1.93
CA TYR A 27 12.81 2.74 -3.10
C TYR A 27 12.82 1.23 -2.83
N LEU A 28 13.28 0.81 -1.64
CA LEU A 28 13.24 -0.59 -1.21
C LEU A 28 11.81 -1.13 -1.19
N LEU A 29 10.86 -0.34 -0.68
CA LEU A 29 9.44 -0.74 -0.68
C LEU A 29 8.87 -0.91 -2.10
N ARG A 30 9.32 -0.12 -3.08
CA ARG A 30 8.87 -0.22 -4.49
C ARG A 30 9.48 -1.42 -5.22
N GLU A 31 10.66 -1.85 -4.80
CA GLU A 31 11.37 -2.98 -5.39
C GLU A 31 10.93 -4.34 -4.83
N ARG A 32 10.17 -4.36 -3.72
CA ARG A 32 9.64 -5.60 -3.15
C ARG A 32 8.74 -6.32 -4.16
N ARG A 33 8.92 -7.64 -4.23
CA ARG A 33 8.13 -8.56 -5.06
C ARG A 33 7.68 -9.75 -4.22
N GLY A 34 6.59 -10.40 -4.61
CA GLY A 34 6.13 -11.64 -4.01
C GLY A 34 5.39 -11.51 -2.68
N GLY A 35 5.06 -10.29 -2.23
CA GLY A 35 4.18 -10.07 -1.08
C GLY A 35 2.71 -10.36 -1.40
N VAL A 36 1.92 -10.59 -0.34
CA VAL A 36 0.48 -10.80 -0.46
C VAL A 36 -0.21 -9.45 -0.68
N GLN A 37 -0.78 -9.27 -1.87
CA GLN A 37 -1.57 -8.08 -2.19
C GLN A 37 -3.05 -8.33 -1.93
N HIS A 38 -3.68 -7.37 -1.27
CA HIS A 38 -5.11 -7.34 -1.02
C HIS A 38 -5.76 -6.38 -2.02
N ASP A 39 -6.54 -6.93 -2.98
CA ASP A 39 -7.36 -6.11 -3.87
C ASP A 39 -8.65 -5.73 -3.16
N ARG A 40 -8.86 -4.43 -3.04
CA ARG A 40 -10.07 -3.82 -2.48
C ARG A 40 -11.33 -4.28 -3.22
N GLU A 41 -11.29 -4.41 -4.54
CA GLU A 41 -12.47 -4.81 -5.34
C GLU A 41 -12.82 -6.28 -5.12
N ALA A 42 -11.82 -7.16 -5.03
CA ALA A 42 -12.04 -8.58 -4.73
C ALA A 42 -12.65 -8.80 -3.33
N LEU A 43 -12.38 -7.87 -2.40
CA LEU A 43 -12.96 -7.84 -1.06
C LEU A 43 -14.35 -7.19 -1.00
N GLY A 44 -14.91 -6.74 -2.13
CA GLY A 44 -16.22 -6.09 -2.19
C GLY A 44 -16.24 -4.66 -1.65
N ILE A 45 -15.08 -4.04 -1.42
CA ILE A 45 -14.98 -2.67 -0.89
C ILE A 45 -15.05 -1.68 -2.05
N GLY A 46 -16.25 -1.17 -2.34
CA GLY A 46 -16.48 -0.15 -3.38
C GLY A 46 -16.09 1.26 -2.92
N THR A 47 -15.61 2.10 -3.85
CA THR A 47 -15.53 3.55 -3.62
C THR A 47 -16.75 4.25 -4.21
N ARG A 48 -17.33 5.19 -3.47
CA ARG A 48 -18.47 5.98 -3.95
C ARG A 48 -17.95 7.16 -4.76
N ARG A 49 -18.28 7.21 -6.05
CA ARG A 49 -18.06 8.39 -6.89
C ARG A 49 -19.10 9.46 -6.51
N PRO A 50 -18.71 10.73 -6.34
CA PRO A 50 -19.65 11.83 -6.18
C PRO A 50 -20.47 12.05 -7.47
#